data_AF-A0A391N8X1-F1
#
_entry.id   AF-A0A391N8X1-F1
#
_cell.length_a   1.000
_cell.length_b   1.000
_cell.length_c   1.000
_cell.angle_alpha   90.00
_cell.angle_beta   90.00
_cell.angle_gamma   90.00
#
_symmetry.space_group_name_H-M   'P 1'
#
loop_
_entity.id
_entity.type
_entity.pdbx_description
1 polymer ?
#
loop_
_entity_poly.entity_id
_entity_poly.type
_entity_poly.pdbx_seq_one_letter_code
_entity_poly.pdbx_strand_id
1 'polypeptide(L)'
;MLGLWQAHLTFALFAFVVLPGFGFGRLAQGLRLLLLLAVSFVSVDGLSLAAYMRSFTDDVAITTLVALAFIAAVRLGLLDAPKQSVRVQLLIVMAALTLFLYPATMGLSYLDPYQLGYDPRPLIVTVGVLAFGLLLLRNWLGVSMLGLATLAFSLGLKPSPNYWDYLLDPFIALFSCGALIGYAVRVVARRPAKASQELNQPTSL
;
A
#
# COMPACT_ATOMS: atom_id res chain seq x y z
N MET A 1 17.42 -11.09 -17.33
CA MET A 1 16.93 -9.71 -17.53
C MET A 1 15.40 -9.61 -17.34
N LEU A 2 14.60 -10.56 -17.81
CA LEU A 2 13.13 -10.57 -17.66
C LEU A 2 12.58 -10.69 -16.21
N GLY A 3 13.39 -11.11 -15.24
CA GLY A 3 12.95 -11.31 -13.84
C GLY A 3 12.99 -10.07 -12.93
N LEU A 4 13.45 -8.91 -13.41
CA LEU A 4 13.63 -7.69 -12.60
C LEU A 4 12.61 -6.59 -12.92
N TRP A 5 11.62 -6.85 -13.78
CA TRP A 5 10.63 -5.85 -14.19
C TRP A 5 9.95 -5.17 -12.99
N GLN A 6 9.64 -5.95 -11.95
CA GLN A 6 9.00 -5.44 -10.74
C GLN A 6 9.92 -4.48 -9.97
N ALA A 7 11.22 -4.76 -9.91
CA ALA A 7 12.20 -3.89 -9.25
C ALA A 7 12.27 -2.52 -9.93
N HIS A 8 12.35 -2.50 -11.27
CA HIS A 8 12.40 -1.25 -12.06
C HIS A 8 11.12 -0.43 -11.88
N LEU A 9 9.96 -1.09 -11.94
CA LEU A 9 8.67 -0.43 -11.75
C LEU A 9 8.52 0.13 -10.33
N THR A 10 8.89 -0.66 -9.32
CA THR A 10 8.84 -0.24 -7.91
C THR A 10 9.77 0.94 -7.66
N PHE A 11 11.00 0.89 -8.15
CA PHE A 11 11.97 1.99 -8.04
C PHE A 11 11.39 3.29 -8.63
N ALA A 12 10.90 3.23 -9.87
CA ALA A 12 10.39 4.41 -10.56
C ALA A 12 9.18 5.02 -9.85
N LEU A 13 8.22 4.18 -9.47
CA LEU A 13 7.01 4.62 -8.77
C LEU A 13 7.32 5.16 -7.37
N PHE A 14 8.16 4.46 -6.60
CA PHE A 14 8.54 4.88 -5.26
C PHE A 14 9.28 6.23 -5.30
N ALA A 15 10.30 6.36 -6.15
CA ALA A 15 11.01 7.62 -6.32
C ALA A 15 10.08 8.75 -6.76
N PHE A 16 9.14 8.48 -7.68
CA PHE A 16 8.18 9.47 -8.16
C PHE A 16 7.19 9.93 -7.06
N VAL A 17 6.79 9.03 -6.17
CA VAL A 17 5.91 9.31 -5.04
C VAL A 17 6.66 10.01 -3.89
N VAL A 18 7.91 9.67 -3.63
CA VAL A 18 8.68 10.32 -2.56
C VAL A 18 9.17 11.70 -2.97
N LEU A 19 9.65 11.87 -4.20
CA LEU A 19 10.18 13.14 -4.67
C LEU A 19 9.05 14.17 -4.86
N PRO A 20 9.25 15.42 -4.40
CA PRO A 20 8.27 16.49 -4.55
C PRO A 20 7.98 16.76 -6.03
N GLY A 21 6.70 17.03 -6.35
CA GLY A 21 6.25 17.26 -7.72
C GLY A 21 6.60 18.65 -8.27
N PHE A 22 7.11 19.56 -7.42
CA PHE A 22 7.47 20.95 -7.75
C PHE A 22 6.40 21.76 -8.52
N GLY A 23 5.13 21.34 -8.47
CA GLY A 23 4.05 22.01 -9.20
C GLY A 23 4.09 21.80 -10.73
N PHE A 24 4.85 20.82 -11.23
CA PHE A 24 4.94 20.55 -12.67
C PHE A 24 3.59 20.17 -13.29
N GLY A 25 3.37 20.61 -14.53
CA GLY A 25 2.22 20.20 -15.34
C GLY A 25 2.22 18.70 -15.66
N ARG A 26 1.07 18.16 -16.09
CA ARG A 26 0.86 16.72 -16.31
C ARG A 26 1.91 16.06 -17.21
N LEU A 27 2.26 16.72 -18.33
CA LEU A 27 3.28 16.22 -19.26
C LEU A 27 4.66 16.15 -18.63
N ALA A 28 5.08 17.19 -17.91
CA ALA A 28 6.36 17.22 -17.22
C ALA A 28 6.43 16.17 -16.11
N GLN A 29 5.32 15.90 -15.41
CA GLN A 29 5.26 14.79 -14.46
C GLN A 29 5.36 13.42 -15.15
N GLY A 30 4.70 13.23 -16.30
CA GLY A 30 4.84 12.00 -17.09
C GLY A 30 6.29 11.78 -17.53
N LEU A 31 6.94 12.81 -18.06
CA LEU A 31 8.36 12.78 -18.42
C LEU A 31 9.26 12.50 -17.21
N ARG A 32 8.95 13.06 -16.05
CA ARG A 32 9.67 12.77 -14.80
C ARG A 32 9.57 11.29 -14.41
N LEU A 33 8.38 10.69 -14.52
CA LEU A 33 8.21 9.26 -14.24
C LEU A 33 9.00 8.39 -15.23
N LEU A 34 8.96 8.73 -16.53
CA LEU A 34 9.75 8.05 -17.55
C LEU A 34 11.25 8.19 -17.31
N LEU A 35 11.71 9.38 -16.90
CA LEU A 35 13.10 9.63 -16.54
C LEU A 35 13.52 8.77 -15.34
N LEU A 36 12.70 8.70 -14.29
CA LEU A 36 12.99 7.86 -13.12
C LEU A 36 13.02 6.37 -13.49
N LEU A 37 12.15 5.94 -14.39
CA LEU A 37 12.20 4.59 -14.96
C LEU A 37 13.49 4.36 -15.75
N ALA A 38 13.93 5.30 -16.57
CA ALA A 38 15.20 5.20 -17.29
C ALA A 38 16.40 5.15 -16.32
N VAL A 39 16.40 6.01 -15.30
CA VAL A 39 17.43 6.03 -14.24
C VAL A 39 17.51 4.67 -13.53
N SER A 40 16.39 3.97 -13.36
CA SER A 40 16.37 2.65 -12.72
C SER A 40 17.24 1.60 -13.44
N PHE A 41 17.54 1.78 -14.74
CA PHE A 41 18.41 0.92 -15.54
C PHE A 41 19.89 1.32 -15.50
N VAL A 42 20.22 2.49 -14.93
CA VAL A 42 21.62 2.90 -14.73
C VAL A 42 22.30 1.85 -13.85
N SER A 43 23.43 1.35 -14.33
CA SER A 43 24.17 0.28 -13.66
C SER A 43 25.33 0.87 -12.87
N VAL A 44 25.45 0.45 -11.61
CA VAL A 44 26.57 0.76 -10.70
C VAL A 44 27.16 -0.59 -10.28
N ASP A 45 28.46 -0.77 -10.51
CA ASP A 45 29.18 -2.02 -10.21
C ASP A 45 28.54 -3.29 -10.81
N GLY A 46 27.93 -3.15 -12.00
CA GLY A 46 27.28 -4.25 -12.72
C GLY A 46 25.85 -4.58 -12.29
N LEU A 47 25.29 -3.90 -11.29
CA LEU A 47 23.88 -4.00 -10.90
C LEU A 47 23.12 -2.72 -11.28
N SER A 48 21.90 -2.87 -11.81
CA SER A 48 21.04 -1.72 -12.02
C SER A 48 20.65 -1.08 -10.67
N LEU A 49 20.39 0.23 -10.64
CA LEU A 49 19.91 0.91 -9.43
C LEU A 49 18.65 0.25 -8.86
N ALA A 50 17.76 -0.25 -9.73
CA ALA A 50 16.60 -1.02 -9.31
C ALA A 50 16.97 -2.34 -8.63
N ALA A 51 17.95 -3.08 -9.18
CA ALA A 51 18.43 -4.32 -8.56
C ALA A 51 19.13 -4.06 -7.23
N TYR A 52 19.86 -2.94 -7.12
CA TYR A 52 20.48 -2.50 -5.87
C TYR A 52 19.42 -2.15 -4.81
N MET A 53 18.34 -1.45 -5.17
CA MET A 53 17.22 -1.22 -4.23
C MET A 53 16.57 -2.53 -3.80
N ARG A 54 16.34 -3.45 -4.75
CA ARG A 54 15.75 -4.76 -4.48
C ARG A 54 16.60 -5.60 -3.53
N SER A 55 17.93 -5.50 -3.56
CA SER A 55 18.76 -6.30 -2.64
C SER A 55 18.54 -5.95 -1.16
N PHE A 56 18.07 -4.73 -0.85
CA PHE A 56 17.73 -4.33 0.53
C PHE A 56 16.26 -4.56 0.89
N THR A 57 15.36 -4.54 -0.10
CA THR A 57 13.91 -4.46 0.14
C THR A 57 13.13 -5.67 -0.35
N ASP A 58 13.77 -6.52 -1.15
CA ASP A 58 13.17 -7.56 -1.99
C ASP A 58 12.01 -7.04 -2.88
N ASP A 59 11.33 -7.93 -3.59
CA ASP A 59 10.13 -7.59 -4.34
C ASP A 59 8.98 -7.25 -3.38
N VAL A 60 8.54 -5.99 -3.41
CA VAL A 60 7.38 -5.50 -2.64
C VAL A 60 6.11 -6.31 -2.92
N ALA A 61 5.13 -6.23 -2.01
CA ALA A 61 3.83 -6.82 -2.21
C ALA A 61 3.11 -6.16 -3.41
N ILE A 62 2.25 -6.93 -4.06
CA ILE A 62 1.45 -6.42 -5.19
C ILE A 62 0.49 -5.33 -4.71
N THR A 63 -0.03 -5.43 -3.48
CA THR A 63 -0.83 -4.37 -2.86
C THR A 63 -0.06 -3.05 -2.76
N THR A 64 1.20 -3.08 -2.31
CA THR A 64 2.10 -1.91 -2.25
C THR A 64 2.36 -1.35 -3.64
N LEU A 65 2.63 -2.21 -4.61
CA LEU A 65 2.85 -1.81 -6.01
C LEU A 65 1.62 -1.10 -6.58
N VAL A 66 0.42 -1.64 -6.35
CA VAL A 66 -0.86 -1.04 -6.76
C VAL A 66 -1.09 0.29 -6.04
N ALA A 67 -0.78 0.38 -4.74
CA ALA A 67 -0.90 1.63 -3.99
C ALA A 67 0.05 2.72 -4.54
N LEU A 68 1.30 2.38 -4.84
CA LEU A 68 2.27 3.28 -5.46
C LEU A 68 1.81 3.74 -6.85
N ALA A 69 1.34 2.81 -7.68
CA ALA A 69 0.80 3.12 -9.01
C ALA A 69 -0.42 4.04 -8.94
N PHE A 70 -1.33 3.79 -7.99
CA PHE A 70 -2.49 4.63 -7.77
C PHE A 70 -2.10 6.04 -7.31
N ILE A 71 -1.18 6.18 -6.36
CA ILE A 71 -0.68 7.50 -5.91
C ILE A 71 0.02 8.23 -7.07
N ALA A 72 0.79 7.52 -7.88
CA ALA A 72 1.43 8.10 -9.07
C ALA A 72 0.37 8.59 -10.08
N ALA A 73 -0.68 7.82 -10.33
CA ALA A 73 -1.79 8.20 -11.21
C ALA A 73 -2.56 9.42 -10.67
N VAL A 74 -2.77 9.53 -9.36
CA VAL A 74 -3.35 10.73 -8.73
C VAL A 74 -2.45 11.94 -8.93
N ARG A 75 -1.13 11.81 -8.74
CA ARG A 75 -0.18 12.91 -8.97
C ARG A 75 -0.18 13.39 -10.41
N LEU A 76 -0.21 12.46 -11.37
CA LEU A 76 -0.31 12.73 -12.80
C LEU A 76 -1.65 13.37 -13.21
N GLY A 77 -2.63 13.43 -12.30
CA GLY A 77 -3.97 13.93 -12.58
C GLY A 77 -4.80 13.01 -13.47
N LEU A 78 -4.50 11.71 -13.45
CA LEU A 78 -5.26 10.66 -14.16
C LEU A 78 -6.42 10.12 -13.31
N LEU A 79 -6.29 10.18 -11.98
CA LEU A 79 -7.29 9.72 -11.02
C LEU A 79 -7.49 10.77 -9.93
N ASP A 80 -8.69 10.78 -9.36
CA ASP A 80 -8.98 11.62 -8.19
C ASP A 80 -8.45 10.98 -6.91
N ALA A 81 -8.05 11.83 -5.96
CA ALA A 81 -7.69 11.38 -4.63
C ALA A 81 -8.91 10.72 -3.95
N PRO A 82 -8.72 9.57 -3.27
CA PRO A 82 -9.82 8.85 -2.66
C PRO A 82 -10.39 9.66 -1.51
N LYS A 83 -11.71 9.61 -1.37
CA LYS A 83 -12.39 10.20 -0.21
C LYS A 83 -11.83 9.62 1.08
N GLN A 84 -11.88 10.41 2.15
CA GLN A 84 -11.34 10.01 3.44
C GLN A 84 -11.95 8.71 3.98
N SER A 85 -13.26 8.49 3.77
CA SER A 85 -13.94 7.24 4.16
C SER A 85 -13.35 6.01 3.46
N VAL A 86 -13.16 6.09 2.14
CA VAL A 86 -12.54 5.03 1.32
C VAL A 86 -11.11 4.74 1.79
N ARG A 87 -10.33 5.79 2.07
CA ARG A 87 -8.97 5.65 2.60
C ARG A 87 -8.97 4.95 3.96
N VAL A 88 -9.82 5.37 4.90
CA VAL A 88 -9.87 4.78 6.24
C VAL A 88 -10.32 3.31 6.19
N GLN A 89 -11.34 2.98 5.39
CA GLN A 89 -11.78 1.59 5.19
C GLN A 89 -10.64 0.70 4.68
N LEU A 90 -9.90 1.16 3.67
CA LEU A 90 -8.75 0.43 3.13
C LEU A 90 -7.65 0.24 4.18
N LEU A 91 -7.32 1.32 4.91
CA LEU A 91 -6.30 1.25 5.96
C LEU A 91 -6.69 0.26 7.05
N ILE A 92 -7.97 0.22 7.46
CA ILE A 92 -8.47 -0.76 8.44
C ILE A 92 -8.28 -2.18 7.93
N VAL A 93 -8.66 -2.48 6.68
CA VAL A 93 -8.49 -3.83 6.11
C VAL A 93 -7.02 -4.23 6.06
N MET A 94 -6.14 -3.34 5.60
CA MET A 94 -4.70 -3.61 5.51
C MET A 94 -4.05 -3.77 6.88
N ALA A 95 -4.43 -2.95 7.86
CA ALA A 95 -3.94 -3.06 9.23
C ALA A 95 -4.48 -4.32 9.91
N ALA A 96 -5.74 -4.70 9.68
CA ALA A 96 -6.31 -5.95 10.20
C ALA A 96 -5.58 -7.18 9.62
N LEU A 97 -5.33 -7.21 8.32
CA LEU A 97 -4.51 -8.25 7.69
C LEU A 97 -3.09 -8.27 8.27
N THR A 98 -2.49 -7.09 8.48
CA THR A 98 -1.16 -6.96 9.10
C THR A 98 -1.15 -7.55 10.50
N LEU A 99 -2.10 -7.16 11.36
CA LEU A 99 -2.20 -7.65 12.73
C LEU A 99 -2.59 -9.13 12.83
N PHE A 100 -3.24 -9.67 11.81
CA PHE A 100 -3.51 -11.10 11.75
C PHE A 100 -2.26 -11.90 11.37
N LEU A 101 -1.49 -11.40 10.39
CA LEU A 101 -0.43 -12.16 9.76
C LEU A 101 0.96 -11.95 10.41
N TYR A 102 1.30 -10.72 10.84
CA TYR A 102 2.65 -10.39 11.32
C TYR A 102 2.95 -10.69 12.81
N PRO A 103 2.05 -10.47 13.78
CA PRO A 103 2.38 -10.74 15.19
C PRO A 103 2.82 -12.18 15.43
N ALA A 104 2.26 -13.09 14.65
CA ALA A 104 2.53 -14.50 14.76
C ALA A 104 3.85 -14.91 14.06
N THR A 105 4.31 -14.17 13.04
CA THR A 105 5.66 -14.35 12.47
C THR A 105 6.76 -13.73 13.33
N MET A 106 6.42 -12.80 14.24
CA MET A 106 7.37 -12.22 15.21
C MET A 106 7.58 -13.10 16.46
N GLY A 107 7.04 -14.32 16.48
CA GLY A 107 7.15 -15.23 17.62
C GLY A 107 6.29 -14.84 18.83
N LEU A 108 5.35 -13.90 18.66
CA LEU A 108 4.41 -13.49 19.72
C LEU A 108 3.25 -14.48 19.89
N SER A 109 3.17 -15.49 19.03
CA SER A 109 2.20 -16.59 19.09
C SER A 109 2.86 -17.89 18.64
N TYR A 110 2.34 -19.03 19.11
CA TYR A 110 2.72 -20.37 18.64
C TYR A 110 2.09 -20.72 17.27
N LEU A 111 1.15 -19.90 16.81
CA LEU A 111 0.61 -20.00 15.45
C LEU A 111 1.61 -19.35 14.49
N ASP A 112 1.82 -19.97 13.33
CA ASP A 112 2.62 -19.41 12.24
C ASP A 112 1.75 -19.16 11.00
N PRO A 113 1.02 -18.03 10.93
CA PRO A 113 0.18 -17.63 9.81
C PRO A 113 0.94 -17.45 8.50
N TYR A 114 2.27 -17.36 8.52
CA TYR A 114 3.03 -17.38 7.27
C TYR A 114 2.88 -18.72 6.54
N GLN A 115 2.67 -19.82 7.28
CA GLN A 115 2.35 -21.13 6.70
C GLN A 115 1.00 -21.14 5.97
N LEU A 116 0.03 -20.33 6.40
CA LEU A 116 -1.25 -20.18 5.68
C LEU A 116 -1.05 -19.58 4.28
N GLY A 117 0.09 -18.94 4.03
CA GLY A 117 0.43 -18.47 2.71
C GLY A 117 0.91 -19.58 1.76
N TYR A 118 1.40 -20.71 2.28
CA TYR A 118 1.77 -21.90 1.49
C TYR A 118 0.58 -22.86 1.26
N ASP A 119 -0.41 -22.88 2.14
CA ASP A 119 -1.74 -23.42 1.85
C ASP A 119 -2.73 -22.28 1.59
N PRO A 120 -2.75 -21.71 0.37
CA PRO A 120 -3.38 -20.41 0.13
C PRO A 120 -4.91 -20.45 0.18
N ARG A 121 -5.55 -21.62 0.19
CA ARG A 121 -7.02 -21.72 0.01
C ARG A 121 -7.80 -20.95 1.10
N PRO A 122 -7.53 -21.11 2.41
CA PRO A 122 -8.26 -20.38 3.44
C PRO A 122 -7.99 -18.87 3.36
N LEU A 123 -6.75 -18.49 3.03
CA LEU A 123 -6.35 -17.10 2.92
C LEU A 123 -6.99 -16.42 1.70
N ILE A 124 -7.09 -17.10 0.56
CA ILE A 124 -7.79 -16.62 -0.65
C ILE A 124 -9.28 -16.40 -0.34
N VAL A 125 -9.94 -17.34 0.35
CA VAL A 125 -11.35 -17.17 0.76
C VAL A 125 -11.51 -15.95 1.66
N THR A 126 -10.63 -15.79 2.66
CA THR A 126 -10.64 -14.65 3.57
C THR A 126 -10.47 -13.33 2.81
N VAL A 127 -9.47 -13.25 1.92
CA VAL A 127 -9.23 -12.09 1.07
C VAL A 127 -10.40 -11.83 0.12
N GLY A 128 -11.02 -12.88 -0.43
CA GLY A 128 -12.20 -12.78 -1.28
C GLY A 128 -13.39 -12.15 -0.55
N VAL A 129 -13.65 -12.56 0.70
CA VAL A 129 -14.70 -11.96 1.55
C VAL A 129 -14.39 -10.50 1.84
N LEU A 130 -13.14 -10.16 2.17
CA LEU A 130 -12.72 -8.77 2.40
C LEU A 130 -12.87 -7.91 1.14
N ALA A 131 -12.46 -8.43 -0.02
CA ALA A 131 -12.62 -7.76 -1.31
C ALA A 131 -14.10 -7.54 -1.65
N PHE A 132 -14.95 -8.55 -1.41
CA PHE A 132 -16.39 -8.42 -1.59
C PHE A 132 -17.01 -7.36 -0.66
N GLY A 133 -16.61 -7.33 0.62
CA GLY A 133 -17.04 -6.29 1.55
C GLY A 133 -16.63 -4.89 1.08
N LEU A 134 -15.40 -4.73 0.59
CA LEU A 134 -14.92 -3.47 0.01
C LEU A 134 -15.69 -3.09 -1.26
N LEU A 135 -16.09 -4.07 -2.09
CA LEU A 135 -16.92 -3.85 -3.27
C LEU A 135 -18.30 -3.31 -2.88
N LEU A 136 -18.95 -3.86 -1.86
CA LEU A 136 -20.23 -3.36 -1.33
C LEU A 136 -20.10 -1.92 -0.81
N LEU A 137 -18.95 -1.57 -0.24
CA LEU A 137 -18.62 -0.21 0.19
C LEU A 137 -18.16 0.71 -0.96
N ARG A 138 -18.17 0.22 -2.21
CA ARG A 138 -17.71 0.90 -3.43
C ARG A 138 -16.25 1.37 -3.34
N ASN A 139 -15.44 0.64 -2.57
CA ASN A 139 -14.01 0.89 -2.40
C ASN A 139 -13.22 0.16 -3.50
N TRP A 140 -13.29 0.69 -4.72
CA TRP A 140 -12.63 0.11 -5.89
C TRP A 140 -11.11 -0.01 -5.74
N LEU A 141 -10.46 0.92 -5.02
CA LEU A 141 -9.02 0.85 -4.77
C LEU A 141 -8.66 -0.40 -3.96
N GLY A 142 -9.37 -0.65 -2.86
CA GLY A 142 -9.14 -1.83 -2.03
C GLY A 142 -9.47 -3.13 -2.74
N VAL A 143 -10.55 -3.15 -3.54
CA VAL A 143 -10.89 -4.28 -4.41
C VAL A 143 -9.76 -4.55 -5.40
N SER A 144 -9.24 -3.52 -6.07
CA SER A 144 -8.13 -3.65 -7.01
C SER A 144 -6.86 -4.15 -6.33
N MET A 145 -6.51 -3.65 -5.14
CA MET A 145 -5.33 -4.11 -4.40
C MET A 145 -5.41 -5.60 -4.08
N LEU A 146 -6.52 -6.07 -3.51
CA LEU A 146 -6.70 -7.48 -3.13
C LEU A 146 -6.87 -8.38 -4.36
N GLY A 147 -7.67 -7.95 -5.33
CA GLY A 147 -7.95 -8.69 -6.56
C GLY A 147 -6.70 -8.86 -7.43
N LEU A 148 -5.93 -7.80 -7.65
CA LEU A 148 -4.69 -7.87 -8.43
C LEU A 148 -3.61 -8.67 -7.72
N ALA A 149 -3.53 -8.62 -6.38
CA ALA A 149 -2.63 -9.50 -5.62
C ALA A 149 -3.00 -10.98 -5.78
N THR A 150 -4.29 -11.31 -5.66
CA THR A 150 -4.80 -12.68 -5.88
C THR A 150 -4.54 -13.16 -7.30
N LEU A 151 -4.77 -12.29 -8.29
CA LEU A 151 -4.54 -12.61 -9.70
C LEU A 151 -3.04 -12.81 -9.99
N ALA A 152 -2.19 -11.93 -9.46
CA ALA A 152 -0.75 -12.04 -9.60
C ALA A 152 -0.21 -13.34 -8.99
N PHE A 153 -0.74 -13.76 -7.85
CA PHE A 153 -0.43 -15.05 -7.24
C PHE A 153 -0.85 -16.22 -8.14
N SER A 154 -2.09 -16.16 -8.65
CA SER A 154 -2.64 -17.21 -9.53
C SER A 154 -1.87 -17.35 -10.85
N LEU A 155 -1.29 -16.25 -11.33
CA LEU A 155 -0.45 -16.23 -12.54
C LEU A 155 1.03 -16.52 -12.26
N GLY A 156 1.44 -16.69 -10.99
CA GLY A 156 2.82 -16.92 -10.61
C GLY A 156 3.75 -15.75 -10.95
N LEU A 157 3.28 -14.50 -10.81
CA LEU A 157 4.04 -13.33 -11.24
C LEU A 157 5.27 -13.03 -10.38
N LYS A 158 5.28 -13.45 -9.10
CA LYS A 158 6.48 -13.38 -8.25
C LYS A 158 7.11 -14.78 -8.14
N PRO A 159 8.44 -14.85 -7.90
CA PRO A 159 9.10 -16.12 -7.63
C PRO A 159 8.61 -16.82 -6.35
N SER A 160 8.07 -16.06 -5.39
CA SER A 160 7.57 -16.64 -4.15
C SER A 160 6.31 -17.48 -4.39
N PRO A 161 6.27 -18.72 -3.88
CA PRO A 161 5.07 -19.56 -3.89
C PRO A 161 4.11 -19.22 -2.72
N ASN A 162 4.47 -18.25 -1.87
CA ASN A 162 3.69 -17.90 -0.70
C ASN A 162 2.73 -16.73 -1.04
N TYR A 163 1.41 -16.95 -0.88
CA TYR A 163 0.39 -15.94 -1.19
C TYR A 163 0.49 -14.68 -0.32
N TRP A 164 0.99 -14.81 0.90
CA TRP A 164 1.21 -13.69 1.81
C TRP A 164 2.14 -12.62 1.21
N ASP A 165 3.19 -13.04 0.50
CA ASP A 165 4.18 -12.15 -0.12
C ASP A 165 3.59 -11.27 -1.25
N TYR A 166 2.39 -11.58 -1.72
CA TYR A 166 1.66 -10.79 -2.69
C TYR A 166 0.75 -9.75 -2.02
N LEU A 167 0.31 -10.03 -0.79
CA LEU A 167 -0.68 -9.24 -0.07
C LEU A 167 -0.08 -8.18 0.84
N LEU A 168 1.01 -8.50 1.55
CA LEU A 168 1.59 -7.62 2.55
C LEU A 168 3.10 -7.62 2.46
N ASP A 169 3.67 -6.46 2.79
CA ASP A 169 5.08 -6.26 3.03
C ASP A 169 5.25 -5.27 4.20
N PRO A 170 6.47 -5.08 4.73
CA PRO A 170 6.69 -4.15 5.83
C PRO A 170 6.26 -2.71 5.52
N PHE A 171 6.29 -2.27 4.26
CA PHE A 171 5.95 -0.90 3.89
C PHE A 171 4.46 -0.62 4.05
N ILE A 172 3.59 -1.46 3.46
CA ILE A 172 2.14 -1.28 3.57
C ILE A 172 1.64 -1.59 4.98
N ALA A 173 2.29 -2.53 5.68
CA ALA A 173 2.04 -2.83 7.08
C ALA A 173 2.29 -1.61 7.98
N LEU A 174 3.50 -1.05 7.93
CA LEU A 174 3.87 0.12 8.73
C LEU A 174 3.04 1.35 8.34
N PHE A 175 2.82 1.57 7.04
CA PHE A 175 2.04 2.70 6.56
C PHE A 175 0.58 2.63 7.05
N SER A 176 -0.06 1.46 6.94
CA SER A 176 -1.46 1.30 7.32
C SER A 176 -1.68 1.46 8.82
N CYS A 177 -0.87 0.78 9.64
CA CYS A 177 -0.91 0.90 11.09
C CYS A 177 -0.59 2.32 11.56
N GLY A 178 0.51 2.91 11.06
CA GLY A 178 0.92 4.27 11.44
C GLY A 178 -0.11 5.34 11.03
N ALA A 179 -0.71 5.21 9.85
CA ALA A 179 -1.75 6.15 9.39
C ALA A 179 -3.03 6.06 10.24
N LEU A 180 -3.45 4.86 10.65
CA LEU A 180 -4.60 4.69 11.54
C LEU A 180 -4.34 5.24 12.94
N ILE A 181 -3.16 4.98 13.51
CA ILE A 181 -2.76 5.55 14.80
C ILE A 181 -2.78 7.08 14.71
N GLY A 182 -2.17 7.66 13.66
CA GLY A 182 -2.20 9.11 13.44
C GLY A 182 -3.62 9.67 13.28
N TYR A 183 -4.52 8.94 12.62
CA TYR A 183 -5.93 9.31 12.52
C TYR A 183 -6.63 9.28 13.88
N ALA A 184 -6.44 8.22 14.66
CA ALA A 184 -7.01 8.06 15.99
C ALA A 184 -6.53 9.18 16.95
N VAL A 185 -5.23 9.46 16.97
CA VAL A 185 -4.64 10.55 17.76
C VAL A 185 -5.26 11.89 17.39
N ARG A 186 -5.40 12.20 16.10
CA ARG A 186 -6.03 13.46 15.64
C ARG A 186 -7.50 13.56 16.04
N VAL A 187 -8.25 12.45 15.99
CA VAL A 187 -9.65 12.43 16.41
C VAL A 187 -9.76 12.67 17.91
N VAL A 188 -8.94 12.00 18.72
CA VAL A 188 -8.92 12.17 20.18
C VAL A 188 -8.48 13.58 20.56
N ALA A 189 -7.41 14.12 19.95
CA ALA A 189 -6.91 15.46 20.22
C ALA A 189 -7.88 16.60 19.82
N ARG A 190 -8.79 16.36 18.87
CA ARG A 190 -9.83 17.33 18.47
C ARG A 190 -11.06 17.33 19.37
N ARG A 191 -11.31 16.28 20.15
CA ARG A 191 -12.43 16.19 21.11
C ARG A 191 -12.35 17.21 22.26
N PRO A 192 -11.20 17.43 22.94
CA PRO A 192 -11.14 18.43 24.02
C PRO A 192 -11.34 19.86 23.51
N ALA A 193 -10.82 20.21 22.33
CA ALA A 193 -10.98 21.56 21.77
C ALA A 193 -12.45 21.90 21.45
N LYS A 194 -13.24 20.92 21.00
CA LYS A 194 -14.67 21.10 20.69
C LYS A 194 -15.52 21.18 21.97
N ALA A 195 -15.20 20.36 22.98
CA ALA A 195 -15.88 20.37 24.28
C ALA A 195 -15.68 21.70 25.04
N SER A 196 -14.49 22.31 24.96
CA SER A 196 -14.24 23.64 25.54
C SER A 196 -14.91 24.78 24.79
N GLN A 197 -15.23 24.61 23.50
CA GLN A 197 -15.97 25.60 22.70
C GLN A 197 -17.48 25.58 22.98
N GLU A 198 -18.07 24.40 23.17
CA GLU A 198 -19.50 24.27 23.52
C GLU A 198 -19.79 24.77 24.94
N LEU A 199 -18.84 24.65 25.87
CA LEU A 199 -18.99 25.19 27.24
C LEU A 199 -18.96 26.74 27.30
N ASN A 200 -18.39 27.39 26.28
CA ASN A 200 -18.19 28.84 26.23
C ASN A 200 -19.19 29.57 25.32
N GLN A 201 -20.17 28.88 24.73
CA GLN A 201 -21.27 29.55 24.04
C GLN A 201 -22.29 30.04 25.06
N PRO A 202 -22.49 31.37 25.22
CA PRO A 202 -23.56 31.87 26.07
C PRO A 202 -24.90 31.45 25.46
N THR A 203 -25.68 30.70 26.23
CA THR A 203 -27.11 30.49 25.97
C THR A 203 -27.78 31.85 25.83
N SER A 204 -28.02 32.28 24.60
CA SER A 204 -28.88 33.41 24.30
C SER A 204 -30.32 32.91 24.39
N LEU A 205 -30.92 33.14 25.56
CA LEU A 205 -32.37 33.16 25.76
C LEU A 205 -32.87 34.58 25.48
#